data_AF-A0A1M6KLZ6-F1
#
_entry.id   AF-A0A1M6KLZ6-F1
#
_cell.length_a   1.000
_cell.length_b   1.000
_cell.length_c   1.000
_cell.angle_alpha   90.00
_cell.angle_beta   90.00
_cell.angle_gamma   90.00
#
_symmetry.space_group_name_H-M   'P 1'
#
loop_
_entity.id
_entity.type
_entity.pdbx_description
1 polymer ?
#
loop_
_entity_poly.entity_id
_entity_poly.type
_entity_poly.pdbx_seq_one_letter_code
_entity_poly.pdbx_strand_id
1 'polypeptide(L)'
;MQITKLLAYLLFSSFILISCSDDDDNTSLETAAIPASNQQPLGSSANDLLSSTNFNSLTVEMVSVQGFEPTTTAVNAFRQFLEERLFKPDGIVINQRSVPSSNQAPFTIQEIAAIEANTRSIFNAGDEITVYVYFADGGNEEDSNQQVTLGSAYRNTSMVIYEGTLRQLSTRPGAPLLSSIETATLNHEFAHLMGLVNIGTPLQSAHEDAENSGHCNVESCLMEAAIEFGSGMMGLGDEIPVLDPLCIADLRANGGR
;
A
#
# COMPACT_ATOMS: atom_id res chain seq x y z
N MET A 1 -33.37 -70.06 29.55
CA MET A 1 -32.62 -70.50 30.75
C MET A 1 -31.27 -71.01 30.26
N GLN A 2 -30.08 -70.61 30.69
CA GLN A 2 -29.58 -69.71 31.74
C GLN A 2 -28.10 -69.42 31.34
N ILE A 3 -27.68 -68.15 31.33
CA ILE A 3 -26.76 -67.52 32.32
C ILE A 3 -25.26 -67.66 31.99
N THR A 4 -24.76 -66.57 31.40
CA THR A 4 -23.49 -65.83 31.63
C THR A 4 -22.19 -66.56 31.98
N LYS A 5 -21.16 -66.27 31.16
CA LYS A 5 -19.74 -66.38 31.52
C LYS A 5 -19.26 -65.07 32.18
N LEU A 6 -18.73 -65.18 33.38
CA LEU A 6 -17.86 -64.23 34.09
C LEU A 6 -16.60 -65.04 34.45
N LEU A 7 -15.38 -64.55 34.66
CA LEU A 7 -14.64 -63.30 34.45
C LEU A 7 -13.25 -63.60 35.06
N ALA A 8 -12.14 -63.16 34.46
CA ALA A 8 -10.92 -62.75 35.19
C ALA A 8 -9.89 -62.20 34.19
N TYR A 9 -9.97 -60.90 33.93
CA TYR A 9 -8.91 -60.16 33.23
C TYR A 9 -7.98 -59.50 34.26
N LEU A 10 -6.69 -59.66 33.99
CA LEU A 10 -5.55 -59.26 34.79
C LEU A 10 -5.30 -57.76 34.64
N LEU A 11 -5.29 -57.04 35.76
CA LEU A 11 -4.91 -55.63 35.86
C LEU A 11 -3.40 -55.47 35.67
N PHE A 12 -2.97 -54.68 34.68
CA PHE A 12 -1.62 -54.14 34.61
C PHE A 12 -1.69 -52.62 34.56
N SER A 13 -1.20 -51.99 35.63
CA SER A 13 -1.12 -50.55 35.85
C SER A 13 -0.08 -49.93 34.92
N SER A 14 -0.44 -48.86 34.21
CA SER A 14 0.50 -48.04 33.43
C SER A 14 0.72 -46.72 34.19
N PHE A 15 1.98 -46.49 34.56
CA PHE A 15 2.46 -45.23 35.13
C PHE A 15 2.48 -44.16 34.03
N ILE A 16 1.69 -43.10 34.18
CA ILE A 16 1.84 -41.87 33.41
C ILE A 16 2.66 -40.90 34.27
N LEU A 17 3.86 -40.58 33.82
CA LEU A 17 4.66 -39.49 34.39
C LEU A 17 4.18 -38.17 33.77
N ILE A 18 3.73 -37.27 34.64
CA ILE A 18 3.38 -35.89 34.34
C ILE A 18 4.68 -35.08 34.35
N SER A 19 5.00 -34.42 33.23
CA SER A 19 6.08 -33.44 33.12
C SER A 19 5.46 -32.05 33.13
N CYS A 20 5.65 -31.32 34.24
CA CYS A 20 5.54 -29.85 34.26
C CYS A 20 6.87 -29.28 33.74
N SER A 21 6.80 -28.25 32.90
CA SER A 21 7.93 -27.37 32.57
C SER A 21 7.43 -25.94 32.74
N ASP A 22 8.28 -25.11 33.35
CA ASP A 22 7.99 -23.83 34.00
C ASP A 22 7.45 -22.74 33.07
N ASP A 23 6.55 -21.92 33.63
CA ASP A 23 6.08 -20.65 33.06
C ASP A 23 7.11 -19.55 33.36
N ASP A 24 7.88 -19.17 32.34
CA ASP A 24 8.61 -17.91 32.32
C ASP A 24 7.72 -16.84 31.67
N ASP A 25 7.08 -16.01 32.50
CA ASP A 25 6.44 -14.76 32.11
C ASP A 25 7.51 -13.76 31.66
N ASN A 26 7.90 -13.86 30.39
CA ASN A 26 8.57 -12.77 29.69
C ASN A 26 7.50 -12.08 28.82
N THR A 27 6.92 -11.01 29.35
CA THR A 27 6.11 -10.07 28.57
C THR A 27 7.00 -9.43 27.52
N SER A 28 7.15 -10.11 26.38
CA SER A 28 7.55 -9.51 25.13
C SER A 28 6.57 -8.39 24.85
N LEU A 29 7.09 -7.17 24.66
CA LEU A 29 6.36 -6.10 23.99
C LEU A 29 6.00 -6.65 22.61
N GLU A 30 4.82 -7.24 22.47
CA GLU A 30 4.28 -7.59 21.16
C GLU A 30 4.07 -6.26 20.43
N THR A 31 4.95 -5.97 19.47
CA THR A 31 4.59 -5.06 18.38
C THR A 31 3.26 -5.57 17.85
N ALA A 32 2.19 -4.78 18.02
CA ALA A 32 0.85 -5.19 17.57
C ALA A 32 0.94 -5.59 16.09
N ALA A 33 0.73 -6.88 15.80
CA ALA A 33 0.88 -7.38 14.45
C ALA A 33 -0.12 -6.68 13.52
N ILE A 34 0.33 -6.19 12.37
CA ILE A 34 -0.58 -5.66 11.35
C ILE A 34 -1.60 -6.75 10.99
N PRO A 35 -2.92 -6.46 11.02
CA PRO A 35 -3.94 -7.43 10.65
C PRO A 35 -3.74 -8.00 9.25
N ALA A 36 -4.07 -9.28 9.05
CA ALA A 36 -3.91 -9.97 7.77
C ALA A 36 -4.69 -9.29 6.61
N SER A 37 -5.79 -8.59 6.92
CA SER A 37 -6.56 -7.78 5.96
C SER A 37 -5.77 -6.63 5.34
N ASN A 38 -4.67 -6.22 5.97
CA ASN A 38 -3.79 -5.15 5.50
C ASN A 38 -2.43 -5.66 5.00
N GLN A 39 -2.27 -6.98 4.90
CA GLN A 39 -1.05 -7.64 4.43
C GLN A 39 -1.30 -8.47 3.16
N GLN A 40 -2.41 -8.25 2.47
CA GLN A 40 -2.74 -9.01 1.27
C GLN A 40 -1.92 -8.52 0.06
N PRO A 41 -1.79 -9.34 -1.00
CA PRO A 41 -1.10 -8.94 -2.22
C PRO A 41 -1.66 -7.65 -2.83
N LEU A 42 -0.82 -6.89 -3.52
CA LEU A 42 -1.22 -5.68 -4.25
C LEU A 42 -2.45 -5.94 -5.15
N GLY A 43 -3.36 -4.98 -5.24
CA GLY A 43 -4.60 -5.07 -6.02
C GLY A 43 -5.71 -5.94 -5.42
N SER A 44 -5.44 -6.76 -4.40
CA SER A 44 -6.47 -7.66 -3.84
C SER A 44 -7.64 -6.94 -3.14
N SER A 45 -7.46 -5.67 -2.75
CA SER A 45 -8.51 -4.81 -2.19
C SER A 45 -9.04 -3.78 -3.18
N ALA A 46 -8.82 -3.96 -4.49
CA ALA A 46 -9.21 -2.99 -5.51
C ALA A 46 -10.71 -2.64 -5.45
N ASN A 47 -11.60 -3.64 -5.43
CA ASN A 47 -13.05 -3.40 -5.34
C ASN A 47 -13.46 -2.78 -3.99
N ASP A 48 -12.78 -3.15 -2.90
CA ASP A 48 -13.01 -2.60 -1.57
C ASP A 48 -12.63 -1.12 -1.48
N LEU A 49 -11.57 -0.70 -2.18
CA LEU A 49 -11.17 0.70 -2.32
C LEU A 49 -12.13 1.46 -3.24
N LEU A 50 -12.50 0.87 -4.38
CA LEU A 50 -13.30 1.52 -5.41
C LEU A 50 -14.78 1.69 -5.05
N SER A 51 -15.40 0.65 -4.50
CA SER A 51 -16.85 0.58 -4.28
C SER A 51 -17.25 0.80 -2.81
N SER A 52 -18.54 1.02 -2.57
CA SER A 52 -19.11 1.08 -1.21
C SER A 52 -19.76 -0.25 -0.79
N THR A 53 -19.34 -1.38 -1.36
CA THR A 53 -20.00 -2.68 -1.10
C THR A 53 -19.69 -3.19 0.31
N ASN A 54 -18.42 -3.14 0.70
CA ASN A 54 -17.93 -3.60 2.00
C ASN A 54 -17.48 -2.44 2.90
N PHE A 55 -16.98 -1.36 2.31
CA PHE A 55 -16.42 -0.22 3.03
C PHE A 55 -17.01 1.10 2.52
N ASN A 56 -17.67 1.83 3.42
CA ASN A 56 -18.37 3.08 3.10
C ASN A 56 -17.48 4.32 3.27
N SER A 57 -16.41 4.22 4.05
CA SER A 57 -15.41 5.26 4.25
C SER A 57 -13.99 4.77 3.94
N LEU A 58 -13.08 5.72 3.69
CA LEU A 58 -11.66 5.48 3.54
C LEU A 58 -10.88 6.39 4.50
N THR A 59 -9.97 5.80 5.27
CA THR A 59 -8.93 6.55 5.97
C THR A 59 -7.59 6.34 5.28
N VAL A 60 -6.87 7.42 4.97
CA VAL A 60 -5.47 7.37 4.55
C VAL A 60 -4.60 7.83 5.71
N GLU A 61 -3.78 6.93 6.24
CA GLU A 61 -2.75 7.23 7.23
C GLU A 61 -1.45 7.59 6.51
N MET A 62 -1.16 8.89 6.39
CA MET A 62 0.10 9.41 5.87
C MET A 62 1.10 9.57 7.01
N VAL A 63 2.19 8.82 6.93
CA VAL A 63 3.27 8.80 7.92
C VAL A 63 4.54 9.27 7.26
N SER A 64 5.05 10.42 7.70
CA SER A 64 6.24 11.03 7.09
C SER A 64 7.43 10.96 8.02
N VAL A 65 8.63 10.79 7.48
CA VAL A 65 9.83 11.15 8.25
C VAL A 65 9.80 12.65 8.52
N GLN A 66 10.15 13.06 9.74
CA GLN A 66 10.14 14.47 10.13
C GLN A 66 10.97 15.34 9.16
N GLY A 67 10.34 16.35 8.56
CA GLY A 67 10.95 17.22 7.54
C GLY A 67 10.75 16.76 6.09
N PHE A 68 10.12 15.59 5.90
CA PHE A 68 9.75 14.98 4.62
C PHE A 68 8.22 14.80 4.54
N GLU A 69 7.47 15.73 5.11
CA GLU A 69 6.02 15.79 4.95
C GLU A 69 5.67 16.28 3.53
N PRO A 70 4.66 15.68 2.87
CA PRO A 70 4.21 16.14 1.55
C PRO A 70 3.67 17.56 1.61
N THR A 71 3.73 18.27 0.49
CA THR A 71 3.13 19.61 0.40
C THR A 71 1.61 19.55 0.59
N THR A 72 1.04 20.60 1.20
CA THR A 72 -0.42 20.73 1.34
C THR A 72 -1.13 20.72 -0.02
N THR A 73 -0.49 21.26 -1.06
CA THR A 73 -1.01 21.24 -2.43
C THR A 73 -1.18 19.81 -2.92
N ALA A 74 -0.16 18.95 -2.76
CA ALA A 74 -0.23 17.56 -3.18
C ALA A 74 -1.27 16.75 -2.39
N VAL A 75 -1.34 16.95 -1.06
CA VAL A 75 -2.36 16.28 -0.23
C VAL A 75 -3.79 16.65 -0.66
N ASN A 76 -4.04 17.92 -0.99
CA ASN A 76 -5.35 18.37 -1.47
C ASN A 76 -5.68 17.82 -2.86
N ALA A 77 -4.72 17.82 -3.78
CA ALA A 77 -4.90 17.27 -5.12
C ALA A 77 -5.12 15.75 -5.09
N PHE A 78 -4.38 15.04 -4.23
CA PHE A 78 -4.56 13.62 -3.99
C PHE A 78 -5.95 13.31 -3.42
N ARG A 79 -6.42 14.07 -2.41
CA ARG A 79 -7.80 13.95 -1.91
C ARG A 79 -8.82 14.07 -3.04
N GLN A 80 -8.68 15.10 -3.88
CA GLN A 80 -9.58 15.30 -5.01
C GLN A 80 -9.53 14.10 -5.97
N PHE A 81 -8.35 13.60 -6.31
CA PHE A 81 -8.20 12.41 -7.15
C PHE A 81 -8.96 11.20 -6.57
N LEU A 82 -8.86 10.96 -5.26
CA LEU A 82 -9.61 9.88 -4.60
C LEU A 82 -11.12 10.12 -4.66
N GLU A 83 -11.60 11.32 -4.35
CA GLU A 83 -13.03 11.66 -4.36
C GLU A 83 -13.65 11.53 -5.77
N GLU A 84 -12.87 11.80 -6.82
CA GLU A 84 -13.31 11.65 -8.20
C GLU A 84 -13.31 10.20 -8.71
N ARG A 85 -12.66 9.25 -8.02
CA ARG A 85 -12.53 7.85 -8.48
C ARG A 85 -13.21 6.84 -7.57
N LEU A 86 -13.31 7.12 -6.27
CA LEU A 86 -13.84 6.18 -5.29
C LEU A 86 -15.30 6.49 -4.92
N PHE A 87 -16.10 5.44 -4.74
CA PHE A 87 -17.42 5.54 -4.10
C PHE A 87 -17.30 5.26 -2.60
N LYS A 88 -17.16 6.34 -1.81
CA LYS A 88 -17.13 6.32 -0.34
C LYS A 88 -18.17 7.29 0.25
N PRO A 89 -19.44 6.85 0.44
CA PRO A 89 -20.54 7.73 0.85
C PRO A 89 -20.33 8.39 2.22
N ASP A 90 -19.59 7.75 3.12
CA ASP A 90 -19.30 8.28 4.46
C ASP A 90 -18.02 9.15 4.48
N GLY A 91 -17.39 9.33 3.31
CA GLY A 91 -16.30 10.26 3.08
C GLY A 91 -14.90 9.65 3.12
N ILE A 92 -13.92 10.50 2.84
CA ILE A 92 -12.50 10.17 2.83
C ILE A 92 -11.79 11.05 3.85
N VAL A 93 -11.02 10.45 4.75
CA VAL A 93 -10.20 11.15 5.75
C VAL A 93 -8.74 10.92 5.43
N ILE A 94 -7.91 11.96 5.55
CA ILE A 94 -6.46 11.87 5.42
C ILE A 94 -5.87 12.35 6.74
N ASN A 95 -5.22 11.45 7.46
CA ASN A 95 -4.53 11.73 8.72
C ASN A 95 -3.04 11.83 8.43
N GLN A 96 -2.40 12.89 8.91
CA GLN A 96 -0.96 13.12 8.74
C GLN A 96 -0.27 13.12 10.10
N ARG A 97 0.86 12.44 10.20
CA ARG A 97 1.77 12.51 11.35
C ARG A 97 3.20 12.22 10.93
N SER A 98 4.15 12.62 11.77
CA SER A 98 5.57 12.40 11.52
C SER A 98 6.18 11.36 12.47
N VAL A 99 7.22 10.68 12.01
CA VAL A 99 8.06 9.75 12.76
C VAL A 99 9.54 10.15 12.61
N PRO A 100 10.43 9.77 13.53
CA PRO A 100 11.87 9.94 13.32
C PRO A 100 12.36 9.10 12.14
N SER A 101 13.46 9.52 11.52
CA SER A 101 14.15 8.71 10.50
C SER A 101 14.59 7.37 11.09
N SER A 102 14.46 6.30 10.29
CA SER A 102 15.04 5.00 10.64
C SER A 102 16.55 4.97 10.41
N ASN A 103 17.11 5.94 9.67
CA ASN A 103 18.50 5.98 9.22
C ASN A 103 18.93 4.74 8.41
N GLN A 104 17.98 4.11 7.71
CA GLN A 104 18.24 2.89 6.92
C GLN A 104 18.37 3.14 5.42
N ALA A 105 18.15 4.38 4.94
CA ALA A 105 18.23 4.69 3.51
C ALA A 105 19.60 4.33 2.88
N PRO A 106 19.62 3.86 1.61
CA PRO A 106 18.47 3.62 0.73
C PRO A 106 17.68 2.37 1.15
N PHE A 107 16.43 2.25 0.70
CA PHE A 107 15.50 1.25 1.24
C PHE A 107 15.17 0.13 0.27
N THR A 108 15.19 -1.10 0.80
CA THR A 108 14.47 -2.25 0.24
C THR A 108 12.96 -2.15 0.55
N ILE A 109 12.10 -2.80 -0.23
CA ILE A 109 10.66 -2.88 0.12
C ILE A 109 10.43 -3.65 1.43
N GLN A 110 11.31 -4.60 1.78
CA GLN A 110 11.21 -5.35 3.03
C GLN A 110 11.49 -4.47 4.25
N GLU A 111 12.42 -3.53 4.15
CA GLU A 111 12.68 -2.53 5.19
C GLU A 111 11.51 -1.55 5.33
N ILE A 112 10.94 -1.08 4.22
CA ILE A 112 9.71 -0.26 4.24
C ILE A 112 8.57 -1.01 4.94
N ALA A 113 8.36 -2.30 4.62
CA ALA A 113 7.34 -3.12 5.27
C ALA A 113 7.62 -3.35 6.76
N ALA A 114 8.89 -3.41 7.18
CA ALA A 114 9.28 -3.47 8.58
C ALA A 114 9.05 -2.15 9.31
N ILE A 115 9.28 -1.00 8.65
CA ILE A 115 8.95 0.32 9.18
C ILE A 115 7.43 0.44 9.36
N GLU A 116 6.63 0.04 8.35
CA GLU A 116 5.16 0.00 8.44
C GLU A 116 4.71 -0.82 9.67
N ALA A 117 5.29 -2.00 9.90
CA ALA A 117 4.94 -2.85 11.05
C ALA A 117 5.12 -2.18 12.41
N ASN A 118 6.05 -1.23 12.52
CA ASN A 118 6.33 -0.51 13.77
C ASN A 118 5.62 0.84 13.86
N THR A 119 5.20 1.39 12.72
CA THR A 119 4.69 2.74 12.66
C THR A 119 3.21 2.78 12.39
N ARG A 120 2.65 1.94 11.51
CA ARG A 120 1.21 1.93 11.19
C ARG A 120 0.36 1.84 12.46
N SER A 121 -0.61 2.75 12.58
CA SER A 121 -1.44 2.86 13.78
C SER A 121 -2.93 2.79 13.50
N ILE A 122 -3.34 2.87 12.23
CA ILE A 122 -4.73 2.77 11.79
C ILE A 122 -4.90 1.56 10.87
N PHE A 123 -5.97 0.80 11.07
CA PHE A 123 -6.26 -0.45 10.39
C PHE A 123 -7.72 -0.51 9.97
N ASN A 124 -8.06 -1.44 9.07
CA ASN A 124 -9.46 -1.64 8.67
C ASN A 124 -10.31 -1.96 9.90
N ALA A 125 -11.45 -1.29 10.05
CA ALA A 125 -12.34 -1.46 11.20
C ALA A 125 -13.79 -1.22 10.78
N GLY A 126 -14.67 -2.20 11.04
CA GLY A 126 -16.06 -2.10 10.60
C GLY A 126 -16.16 -1.95 9.08
N ASP A 127 -16.82 -0.87 8.63
CA ASP A 127 -16.97 -0.47 7.24
C ASP A 127 -15.99 0.64 6.81
N GLU A 128 -14.89 0.83 7.54
CA GLU A 128 -13.78 1.69 7.16
C GLU A 128 -12.58 0.87 6.65
N ILE A 129 -12.15 1.13 5.41
CA ILE A 129 -10.87 0.64 4.88
C ILE A 129 -9.77 1.68 5.14
N THR A 130 -8.58 1.22 5.53
CA THR A 130 -7.43 2.08 5.79
C THR A 130 -6.27 1.79 4.85
N VAL A 131 -5.73 2.84 4.23
CA VAL A 131 -4.49 2.80 3.44
C VAL A 131 -3.37 3.49 4.21
N TYR A 132 -2.20 2.85 4.25
CA TYR A 132 -0.98 3.39 4.82
C TYR A 132 -0.07 3.95 3.71
N VAL A 133 0.38 5.19 3.88
CA VAL A 133 1.31 5.86 2.95
C VAL A 133 2.52 6.34 3.74
N TYR A 134 3.70 5.82 3.43
CA TYR A 134 4.95 6.26 4.05
C TYR A 134 5.70 7.25 3.17
N PHE A 135 6.12 8.39 3.72
CA PHE A 135 7.01 9.34 3.04
C PHE A 135 8.43 9.19 3.61
N ALA A 136 9.28 8.53 2.83
CA ALA A 136 10.65 8.17 3.22
C ALA A 136 11.65 9.31 2.98
N ASP A 137 12.66 9.43 3.83
CA ASP A 137 13.72 10.45 3.74
C ASP A 137 14.88 10.09 2.80
N GLY A 138 14.76 8.97 2.08
CA GLY A 138 15.76 8.47 1.14
C GLY A 138 15.12 7.76 -0.05
N GLY A 139 15.97 7.26 -0.96
CA GLY A 139 15.55 6.58 -2.19
C GLY A 139 15.44 5.06 -2.06
N ASN A 140 15.13 4.43 -3.20
CA ASN A 140 15.11 2.98 -3.34
C ASN A 140 16.54 2.44 -3.47
N GLU A 141 16.82 1.24 -2.96
CA GLU A 141 18.16 0.62 -3.05
C GLU A 141 18.62 0.33 -4.48
N GLU A 142 17.67 0.14 -5.41
CA GLU A 142 17.93 -0.13 -6.82
C GLU A 142 18.14 1.16 -7.63
N ASP A 143 17.99 2.33 -7.01
CA ASP A 143 18.22 3.62 -7.64
C ASP A 143 19.65 3.75 -8.18
N SER A 144 19.78 4.40 -9.32
CA SER A 144 21.06 4.68 -9.96
C SER A 144 21.17 6.15 -10.38
N ASN A 145 22.34 6.54 -10.87
CA ASN A 145 22.53 7.89 -11.41
C ASN A 145 21.68 8.17 -12.67
N GLN A 146 21.16 7.13 -13.34
CA GLN A 146 20.42 7.24 -14.59
C GLN A 146 18.91 7.17 -14.40
N GLN A 147 18.45 6.45 -13.37
CA GLN A 147 17.05 6.15 -13.12
C GLN A 147 16.84 6.07 -11.62
N VAL A 148 15.80 6.75 -11.15
CA VAL A 148 15.38 6.77 -9.75
C VAL A 148 13.89 6.48 -9.67
N THR A 149 13.49 5.67 -8.71
CA THR A 149 12.10 5.31 -8.41
C THR A 149 11.47 6.36 -7.48
N LEU A 150 10.28 6.82 -7.82
CA LEU A 150 9.60 7.90 -7.08
C LEU A 150 8.67 7.37 -5.98
N GLY A 151 8.03 6.22 -6.20
CA GLY A 151 7.15 5.57 -5.24
C GLY A 151 7.08 4.05 -5.48
N SER A 152 6.40 3.35 -4.58
CA SER A 152 6.07 1.94 -4.78
C SER A 152 4.83 1.53 -3.97
N ALA A 153 3.85 0.93 -4.63
CA ALA A 153 2.78 0.18 -3.99
C ALA A 153 3.21 -1.28 -3.77
N TYR A 154 3.17 -1.77 -2.53
CA TYR A 154 3.78 -3.08 -2.19
C TYR A 154 2.84 -4.06 -1.48
N ARG A 155 1.64 -3.60 -1.05
CA ARG A 155 0.56 -4.42 -0.48
C ARG A 155 -0.79 -3.88 -0.92
N ASN A 156 -1.87 -4.61 -0.63
CA ASN A 156 -3.23 -4.19 -0.94
C ASN A 156 -3.64 -2.82 -0.37
N THR A 157 -3.02 -2.39 0.74
CA THR A 157 -3.34 -1.12 1.42
C THR A 157 -2.08 -0.39 1.91
N SER A 158 -0.95 -0.59 1.24
CA SER A 158 0.32 0.02 1.67
C SER A 158 1.19 0.44 0.48
N MET A 159 1.68 1.67 0.55
CA MET A 159 2.57 2.26 -0.44
C MET A 159 3.61 3.18 0.23
N VAL A 160 4.70 3.44 -0.49
CA VAL A 160 5.75 4.37 -0.09
C VAL A 160 5.96 5.43 -1.18
N ILE A 161 6.24 6.65 -0.76
CA ILE A 161 6.74 7.74 -1.57
C ILE A 161 8.17 8.02 -1.11
N TYR A 162 9.14 7.95 -2.04
CA TYR A 162 10.54 8.23 -1.76
C TYR A 162 10.78 9.75 -1.75
N GLU A 163 10.20 10.43 -0.75
CA GLU A 163 10.14 11.89 -0.66
C GLU A 163 11.53 12.55 -0.69
N GLY A 164 12.55 11.90 -0.13
CA GLY A 164 13.94 12.33 -0.28
C GLY A 164 14.41 12.38 -1.73
N THR A 165 13.99 11.43 -2.57
CA THR A 165 14.24 11.41 -4.02
C THR A 165 13.44 12.49 -4.74
N LEU A 166 12.15 12.66 -4.44
CA LEU A 166 11.29 13.68 -5.05
C LEU A 166 11.84 15.10 -4.80
N ARG A 167 12.25 15.40 -3.57
CA ARG A 167 12.87 16.69 -3.23
C ARG A 167 14.15 16.93 -4.01
N GLN A 168 15.05 15.95 -4.07
CA GLN A 168 16.28 16.07 -4.86
C GLN A 168 15.97 16.32 -6.34
N LEU A 169 14.98 15.61 -6.90
CA LEU A 169 14.54 15.79 -8.27
C LEU A 169 14.03 17.22 -8.51
N SER A 170 13.18 17.74 -7.62
CA SER A 170 12.60 19.09 -7.71
C SER A 170 13.63 20.24 -7.69
N THR A 171 14.85 19.97 -7.21
CA THR A 171 15.92 20.98 -7.19
C THR A 171 16.71 21.06 -8.51
N ARG A 172 16.50 20.12 -9.44
CA ARG A 172 17.23 20.10 -10.70
C ARG A 172 16.78 21.25 -11.62
N PRO A 173 17.67 21.82 -12.44
CA PRO A 173 17.28 22.85 -13.40
C PRO A 173 16.18 22.36 -14.35
N GLY A 174 15.07 23.12 -14.41
CA GLY A 174 13.93 22.78 -15.26
C GLY A 174 13.03 21.66 -14.71
N ALA A 175 13.23 21.25 -13.45
CA ALA A 175 12.34 20.28 -12.81
C ALA A 175 10.94 20.86 -12.55
N PRO A 176 9.91 20.00 -12.56
CA PRO A 176 8.59 20.37 -12.05
C PRO A 176 8.63 20.82 -10.59
N LEU A 177 7.60 21.54 -10.17
CA LEU A 177 7.34 21.83 -8.76
C LEU A 177 7.24 20.53 -7.96
N LEU A 178 7.81 20.53 -6.74
CA LEU A 178 7.71 19.38 -5.82
C LEU A 178 6.27 18.90 -5.65
N SER A 179 5.31 19.82 -5.52
CA SER A 179 3.89 19.48 -5.41
C SER A 179 3.33 18.72 -6.62
N SER A 180 3.80 19.02 -7.83
CA SER A 180 3.37 18.32 -9.04
C SER A 180 3.94 16.89 -9.08
N ILE A 181 5.22 16.73 -8.72
CA ILE A 181 5.87 15.43 -8.60
C ILE A 181 5.17 14.58 -7.53
N GLU A 182 5.00 15.12 -6.32
CA GLU A 182 4.30 14.46 -5.21
C GLU A 182 2.89 14.02 -5.63
N THR A 183 2.12 14.89 -6.29
CA THR A 183 0.75 14.58 -6.71
C THR A 183 0.72 13.45 -7.71
N ALA A 184 1.57 13.50 -8.74
CA ALA A 184 1.61 12.48 -9.78
C ALA A 184 2.03 11.12 -9.21
N THR A 185 3.08 11.09 -8.37
CA THR A 185 3.52 9.85 -7.71
C THR A 185 2.45 9.29 -6.78
N LEU A 186 1.82 10.12 -5.93
CA LEU A 186 0.74 9.67 -5.06
C LEU A 186 -0.43 9.06 -5.84
N ASN A 187 -0.86 9.74 -6.91
CA ASN A 187 -1.98 9.27 -7.72
C ASN A 187 -1.64 7.96 -8.46
N HIS A 188 -0.41 7.84 -8.98
CA HIS A 188 0.07 6.64 -9.69
C HIS A 188 0.11 5.43 -8.77
N GLU A 189 0.80 5.53 -7.64
CA GLU A 189 0.92 4.42 -6.69
C GLU A 189 -0.43 4.02 -6.09
N PHE A 190 -1.31 4.99 -5.82
CA PHE A 190 -2.64 4.67 -5.34
C PHE A 190 -3.49 3.99 -6.42
N ALA A 191 -3.28 4.29 -7.70
CA ALA A 191 -3.94 3.58 -8.78
C ALA A 191 -3.50 2.11 -8.89
N HIS A 192 -2.27 1.77 -8.52
CA HIS A 192 -1.88 0.37 -8.29
C HIS A 192 -2.65 -0.28 -7.13
N LEU A 193 -2.90 0.44 -6.03
CA LEU A 193 -3.77 -0.06 -4.95
C LEU A 193 -5.21 -0.29 -5.44
N MET A 194 -5.72 0.58 -6.32
CA MET A 194 -6.99 0.38 -7.04
C MET A 194 -6.94 -0.76 -8.08
N GLY A 195 -5.83 -1.49 -8.17
CA GLY A 195 -5.66 -2.67 -9.00
C GLY A 195 -5.38 -2.40 -10.47
N LEU A 196 -5.14 -1.14 -10.86
CA LEU A 196 -4.69 -0.82 -12.21
C LEU A 196 -3.18 -1.11 -12.35
N VAL A 197 -2.69 -1.50 -13.52
CA VAL A 197 -3.41 -1.98 -14.72
C VAL A 197 -3.35 -3.51 -14.69
N ASN A 198 -4.50 -4.19 -14.67
CA ASN A 198 -4.59 -5.67 -14.60
C ASN A 198 -3.97 -6.34 -13.36
N ILE A 199 -3.61 -5.58 -12.31
CA ILE A 199 -3.03 -6.12 -11.06
C ILE A 199 -4.13 -6.75 -10.18
N GLY A 200 -5.29 -6.10 -10.13
CA GLY A 200 -6.47 -6.57 -9.39
C GLY A 200 -7.80 -6.09 -9.98
N THR A 201 -7.75 -5.08 -10.84
CA THR A 201 -8.88 -4.59 -11.64
C THR A 201 -8.75 -5.14 -13.06
N PRO A 202 -9.70 -5.96 -13.55
CA PRO A 202 -9.63 -6.53 -14.90
C PRO A 202 -9.77 -5.49 -16.01
N LEU A 203 -8.97 -5.68 -17.06
CA LEU A 203 -9.00 -4.86 -18.27
C LEU A 203 -10.35 -4.95 -18.99
N GLN A 204 -10.90 -3.81 -19.42
CA GLN A 204 -12.05 -3.73 -20.34
C GLN A 204 -11.62 -3.69 -21.81
N SER A 205 -10.35 -3.34 -22.07
CA SER A 205 -9.71 -3.36 -23.38
C SER A 205 -8.20 -3.54 -23.25
N ALA A 206 -7.50 -3.94 -24.31
CA ALA A 206 -6.05 -4.08 -24.28
C ALA A 206 -5.36 -2.72 -24.18
N HIS A 207 -4.73 -2.45 -23.04
CA HIS A 207 -3.93 -1.24 -22.80
C HIS A 207 -2.84 -1.45 -21.73
N GLU A 208 -2.56 -2.70 -21.34
CA GLU A 208 -1.39 -3.02 -20.52
C GLU A 208 -0.13 -2.96 -21.39
N ASP A 209 0.95 -2.41 -20.83
CA ASP A 209 2.28 -2.45 -21.45
C ASP A 209 2.86 -3.87 -21.34
N ALA A 210 3.23 -4.44 -22.48
CA ALA A 210 3.77 -5.79 -22.57
C ALA A 210 5.17 -5.92 -21.94
N GLU A 211 5.93 -4.82 -21.88
CA GLU A 211 7.29 -4.80 -21.32
C GLU A 211 7.29 -4.34 -19.85
N ASN A 212 6.21 -3.69 -19.40
CA ASN A 212 6.06 -3.16 -18.04
C ASN A 212 4.69 -3.57 -17.47
N SER A 213 4.56 -4.80 -16.99
CA SER A 213 3.29 -5.29 -16.41
C SER A 213 2.84 -4.40 -15.25
N GLY A 214 1.53 -4.23 -15.11
CA GLY A 214 0.95 -3.28 -14.16
C GLY A 214 0.82 -1.85 -14.68
N HIS A 215 1.37 -1.54 -15.86
CA HIS A 215 1.36 -0.20 -16.46
C HIS A 215 0.53 -0.11 -17.74
N CYS A 216 0.16 1.12 -18.08
CA CYS A 216 -0.58 1.46 -19.27
C CYS A 216 0.36 1.76 -20.43
N ASN A 217 0.02 1.28 -21.63
CA ASN A 217 0.76 1.55 -22.87
C ASN A 217 0.32 2.82 -23.61
N VAL A 218 -0.60 3.60 -23.02
CA VAL A 218 -1.07 4.87 -23.59
C VAL A 218 -0.16 6.00 -23.13
N GLU A 219 0.43 6.71 -24.09
CA GLU A 219 1.29 7.86 -23.85
C GLU A 219 0.59 8.94 -23.02
N SER A 220 1.29 9.50 -22.03
CA SER A 220 0.79 10.52 -21.10
C SER A 220 -0.33 10.04 -20.16
N CYS A 221 -0.65 8.75 -20.15
CA CYS A 221 -1.50 8.18 -19.11
C CYS A 221 -0.79 8.28 -17.76
N LEU A 222 -1.52 8.59 -16.70
CA LEU A 222 -0.99 8.53 -15.33
C LEU A 222 -0.34 7.17 -15.02
N MET A 223 -0.86 6.07 -15.58
CA MET A 223 -0.33 4.72 -15.37
C MET A 223 0.77 4.33 -16.37
N GLU A 224 1.32 5.24 -17.16
CA GLU A 224 2.50 4.95 -17.99
C GLU A 224 3.73 4.68 -17.08
N ALA A 225 4.52 3.63 -17.39
CA ALA A 225 5.67 3.23 -16.57
C ALA A 225 6.72 4.35 -16.39
N ALA A 226 6.83 5.26 -17.35
CA ALA A 226 7.73 6.40 -17.25
C ALA A 226 7.43 7.30 -16.03
N ILE A 227 6.19 7.31 -15.53
CA ILE A 227 5.76 8.12 -14.38
C ILE A 227 6.35 7.62 -13.06
N GLU A 228 6.67 6.33 -12.95
CA GLU A 228 7.36 5.76 -11.78
C GLU A 228 8.78 6.32 -11.62
N PHE A 229 9.37 6.82 -12.71
CA PHE A 229 10.77 7.23 -12.77
C PHE A 229 10.95 8.73 -12.88
N GLY A 230 12.00 9.22 -12.21
CA GLY A 230 12.34 10.65 -12.23
C GLY A 230 12.56 11.23 -13.64
N SER A 231 13.05 10.44 -14.59
CA SER A 231 13.26 10.89 -15.98
C SER A 231 11.97 11.17 -16.73
N GLY A 232 10.94 10.34 -16.57
CA GLY A 232 9.63 10.56 -17.19
C GLY A 232 8.95 11.78 -16.59
N MET A 233 9.02 11.93 -15.27
CA MET A 233 8.47 13.11 -14.58
C MET A 233 9.09 14.42 -15.05
N MET A 234 10.40 14.45 -15.27
CA MET A 234 11.09 15.65 -15.80
C MET A 234 10.59 16.05 -17.21
N GLY A 235 10.06 15.11 -17.99
CA GLY A 235 9.54 15.38 -19.34
C GLY A 235 8.18 16.09 -19.35
N LEU A 236 7.42 16.04 -18.25
CA LEU A 236 6.05 16.54 -18.17
C LEU A 236 5.95 18.00 -17.73
N GLY A 237 6.98 18.53 -17.07
CA GLY A 237 6.89 19.84 -16.43
C GLY A 237 5.85 19.84 -15.30
N ASP A 238 5.15 20.96 -15.10
CA ASP A 238 4.18 21.10 -14.01
C ASP A 238 2.81 20.47 -14.28
N GLU A 239 2.59 19.91 -15.48
CA GLU A 239 1.36 19.20 -15.80
C GLU A 239 1.32 17.85 -15.07
N ILE A 240 0.23 17.62 -14.32
CA ILE A 240 0.01 16.36 -13.60
C ILE A 240 -0.72 15.40 -14.56
N PRO A 241 -0.13 14.25 -14.91
CA PRO A 241 -0.78 13.24 -15.74
C PRO A 241 -2.11 12.78 -15.15
N VAL A 242 -3.04 12.40 -16.02
CA VAL A 242 -4.36 11.89 -15.64
C VAL A 242 -4.55 10.48 -16.16
N LEU A 243 -5.46 9.72 -15.55
CA LEU A 243 -5.84 8.41 -16.05
C LEU A 243 -6.48 8.55 -17.44
N ASP A 244 -5.96 7.79 -18.41
CA ASP A 244 -6.57 7.66 -19.72
C ASP A 244 -7.99 7.05 -19.62
N PRO A 245 -8.92 7.36 -20.55
CA PRO A 245 -10.26 6.78 -20.55
C PRO A 245 -10.31 5.24 -20.48
N LEU A 246 -9.29 4.52 -20.95
CA LEU A 246 -9.22 3.06 -20.84
C LEU A 246 -9.04 2.62 -19.38
N CYS A 247 -8.11 3.23 -18.64
CA CYS A 247 -7.94 2.97 -17.20
C CYS A 247 -9.17 3.41 -16.39
N ILE A 248 -9.85 4.49 -16.80
CA ILE A 248 -11.11 4.90 -16.16
C ILE A 248 -12.22 3.85 -16.40
N ALA A 249 -12.28 3.24 -17.59
CA ALA A 249 -13.27 2.20 -17.89
C ALA A 249 -13.06 0.97 -16.99
N ASP A 250 -11.82 0.59 -16.75
CA ASP A 250 -11.43 -0.46 -15.81
C ASP A 250 -11.92 -0.18 -14.38
N LEU A 251 -11.61 1.00 -13.84
CA LEU A 251 -12.05 1.39 -12.49
C LEU A 251 -13.57 1.35 -12.35
N ARG A 252 -14.29 1.88 -13.34
CA ARG A 252 -15.77 1.88 -13.36
C ARG A 252 -16.34 0.47 -13.39
N ALA A 253 -15.76 -0.42 -14.19
CA ALA A 253 -16.18 -1.81 -14.24
C ALA A 253 -15.95 -2.55 -12.92
N ASN A 254 -14.98 -2.09 -12.11
CA ASN A 254 -14.70 -2.62 -10.77
C ASN A 254 -15.28 -1.77 -9.62
N GLY A 255 -16.30 -0.95 -9.90
CA GLY A 255 -17.09 -0.27 -8.88
C GLY A 255 -16.65 1.14 -8.50
N GLY A 256 -15.69 1.73 -9.23
CA GLY A 256 -15.29 3.15 -9.11
C GLY A 256 -16.19 4.10 -9.91
N ARG A 257 -15.89 5.41 -9.83
CA ARG A 257 -16.61 6.53 -10.49
C ARG A 257 -16.19 6.77 -11.93
#